data_AF-A0AAN8WTW3-F1
#
_entry.id   AF-A0AAN8WTW3-F1
#
_cell.length_a   1.000
_cell.length_b   1.000
_cell.length_c   1.000
_cell.angle_alpha   90.00
_cell.angle_beta   90.00
_cell.angle_gamma   90.00
#
_symmetry.space_group_name_H-M   'P 1'
#
loop_
_entity.id
_entity.type
_entity.pdbx_description
1 polymer ?
#
loop_
_entity_poly.entity_id
_entity_poly.type
_entity_poly.pdbx_seq_one_letter_code
_entity_poly.pdbx_strand_id
1 'polypeptide(L)'
;FDLKKIHLYFNKLVDTYGPVVRMDSPAFGPMVVVSDPYESENLARGMLEDPWRPPLSSLKKARLDAVEFYEKKLGVLLENGEEWKRVRSRVQTPMMKPKNVTSYLPQMDEVALDFLD
;
A
#
# COMPACT_ATOMS: atom_id res chain seq x y z
N PHE A 1 -18.18 16.84 -4.31
CA PHE A 1 -17.37 15.62 -4.36
C PHE A 1 -17.87 14.70 -3.25
N ASP A 2 -18.48 13.56 -3.61
CA ASP A 2 -18.99 12.59 -2.64
C ASP A 2 -17.97 11.45 -2.48
N LEU A 3 -17.37 11.36 -1.30
CA LEU A 3 -16.36 10.34 -0.99
C LEU A 3 -16.92 8.93 -1.12
N LYS A 4 -18.20 8.71 -0.83
CA LYS A 4 -18.85 7.39 -0.95
C LYS A 4 -19.00 6.94 -2.41
N LYS A 5 -18.91 7.88 -3.36
CA LYS A 5 -19.05 7.67 -4.80
C LYS A 5 -17.79 8.02 -5.59
N ILE A 6 -16.63 8.01 -4.93
CA ILE A 6 -15.35 8.37 -5.56
C ILE A 6 -15.02 7.48 -6.77
N HIS A 7 -15.43 6.21 -6.74
CA HIS A 7 -15.25 5.29 -7.87
C HIS A 7 -15.98 5.77 -9.15
N LEU A 8 -17.15 6.42 -9.03
CA LEU A 8 -17.88 6.98 -10.18
C LEU A 8 -17.13 8.15 -10.81
N TYR A 9 -16.44 8.95 -9.99
CA TYR A 9 -15.60 10.04 -10.48
C TYR A 9 -14.43 9.51 -11.31
N PHE A 10 -13.72 8.48 -10.82
CA PHE A 10 -12.62 7.86 -11.55
C PHE A 10 -13.09 7.13 -12.81
N ASN A 11 -14.22 6.41 -12.76
CA ASN A 11 -14.80 5.78 -13.94
C ASN A 11 -15.11 6.82 -15.03
N LYS A 12 -15.77 7.93 -14.67
CA LYS A 12 -16.06 9.01 -15.62
C LYS A 12 -14.80 9.62 -16.23
N LEU A 13 -13.74 9.77 -15.44
CA LEU A 13 -12.42 10.24 -15.91
C LEU A 13 -11.86 9.30 -16.98
N VAL A 14 -11.88 8.00 -16.72
CA VAL A 14 -11.41 6.97 -17.64
C VAL A 14 -12.27 6.92 -18.91
N ASP A 15 -13.59 6.97 -18.77
CA ASP A 15 -14.52 6.96 -19.91
C ASP A 15 -14.35 8.18 -20.82
N THR A 16 -13.97 9.33 -20.24
CA THR A 16 -13.85 10.59 -20.98
C THR A 16 -12.49 10.75 -21.66
N TYR A 17 -11.41 10.34 -21.00
CA TYR A 17 -10.03 10.65 -21.42
C TYR A 17 -9.20 9.40 -21.78
N GLY A 18 -9.73 8.21 -21.57
CA GLY A 18 -9.06 6.94 -21.81
C GLY A 18 -8.42 6.34 -20.56
N PRO A 19 -7.72 5.20 -20.72
CA PRO A 19 -7.28 4.37 -19.59
C PRO A 19 -6.10 4.94 -18.78
N VAL A 20 -5.36 5.90 -19.34
CA VAL A 20 -4.21 6.56 -18.70
C VAL A 20 -4.43 8.07 -18.74
N VAL A 21 -4.72 8.66 -17.57
CA VAL A 21 -5.11 10.07 -17.49
C VAL A 21 -4.24 10.79 -16.47
N ARG A 22 -3.61 11.90 -16.89
CA ARG A 22 -2.97 12.82 -15.96
C ARG A 22 -4.03 13.75 -15.36
N MET A 23 -4.00 13.90 -14.04
CA MET A 23 -4.79 14.89 -13.31
C MET A 23 -3.90 15.68 -12.34
N ASP A 24 -4.18 16.96 -12.18
CA ASP A 24 -3.50 17.81 -11.19
C ASP A 24 -4.43 17.98 -9.98
N SER A 25 -4.02 17.40 -8.85
CA SER A 25 -4.77 17.48 -7.59
C SER A 25 -4.21 18.61 -6.71
N PRO A 26 -5.04 19.52 -6.18
CA PRO A 26 -4.58 20.52 -5.22
C PRO A 26 -3.95 19.92 -3.95
N ALA A 27 -4.38 18.71 -3.55
CA ALA A 27 -3.92 18.06 -2.32
C ALA A 27 -2.67 17.17 -2.53
N PHE A 28 -2.52 16.60 -3.72
CA PHE A 28 -1.49 15.57 -3.99
C PHE A 28 -0.54 15.93 -5.13
N GLY A 29 -0.75 17.07 -5.78
CA GLY A 29 0.01 17.49 -6.95
C GLY A 29 -0.37 16.71 -8.22
N PRO A 30 0.49 16.72 -9.25
CA PRO A 30 0.28 15.97 -10.48
C PRO A 30 0.28 14.47 -10.19
N MET A 31 -0.72 13.76 -10.70
CA MET A 31 -0.85 12.32 -10.58
C MET A 31 -1.36 11.71 -11.89
N VAL A 32 -1.02 10.45 -12.13
CA VAL A 32 -1.49 9.68 -13.30
C VAL A 32 -2.38 8.56 -12.79
N VAL A 33 -3.62 8.54 -13.28
CA VAL A 33 -4.57 7.45 -13.07
C VAL A 33 -4.36 6.44 -14.19
N VAL A 34 -3.98 5.22 -13.81
CA VAL A 34 -3.85 4.07 -14.72
C VAL A 34 -4.97 3.09 -14.38
N SER A 35 -5.82 2.80 -15.34
CA SER A 35 -6.98 1.90 -15.17
C SER A 35 -6.94 0.68 -16.09
N ASP A 36 -6.08 0.69 -17.12
CA ASP A 36 -5.83 -0.49 -17.91
C ASP A 36 -5.09 -1.56 -17.07
N PRO A 37 -5.58 -2.82 -17.03
CA PRO A 37 -4.95 -3.86 -16.23
C PRO A 37 -3.51 -4.20 -16.64
N TYR A 38 -3.21 -4.17 -17.94
CA TYR A 38 -1.88 -4.51 -18.47
C TYR A 38 -0.86 -3.41 -18.12
N GLU A 39 -1.22 -2.14 -18.31
CA GLU A 39 -0.39 -1.01 -17.90
C GLU A 39 -0.19 -0.97 -16.38
N SER A 40 -1.23 -1.31 -15.61
CA SER A 40 -1.14 -1.42 -14.15
C SER A 40 -0.16 -2.51 -13.72
N GLU A 41 -0.18 -3.66 -14.39
CA GLU A 41 0.78 -4.74 -14.14
C GLU A 41 2.21 -4.31 -14.49
N ASN A 42 2.41 -3.69 -15.66
CA ASN A 42 3.71 -3.21 -16.10
C ASN A 42 4.29 -2.21 -15.09
N LEU A 43 3.47 -1.27 -14.63
CA LEU A 43 3.87 -0.29 -13.61
C LEU A 43 4.23 -0.98 -12.29
N ALA A 44 3.38 -1.89 -11.82
CA ALA A 44 3.62 -2.62 -10.58
C ALA A 44 4.92 -3.43 -10.65
N ARG A 45 5.17 -4.12 -11.77
CA ARG A 45 6.42 -4.88 -11.99
C ARG A 45 7.64 -3.98 -12.07
N GLY A 46 7.55 -2.86 -12.79
CA GLY A 46 8.65 -1.88 -12.88
C GLY A 46 9.03 -1.26 -11.54
N MET A 47 8.08 -1.17 -10.60
CA MET A 47 8.28 -0.63 -9.26
C MET A 47 8.61 -1.68 -8.19
N LEU A 48 8.74 -2.98 -8.54
CA LEU A 48 8.93 -4.04 -7.53
C LEU A 48 10.21 -3.88 -6.70
N GLU A 49 11.29 -3.40 -7.31
CA GLU A 49 12.59 -3.29 -6.65
C GLU A 49 12.70 -2.06 -5.75
N ASP A 50 12.10 -0.95 -6.17
CA ASP A 50 12.05 0.31 -5.44
C ASP A 50 10.66 0.96 -5.58
N PRO A 51 9.66 0.48 -4.82
CA PRO A 51 8.33 1.04 -4.90
C PRO A 51 8.32 2.41 -4.23
N TRP A 52 8.07 3.45 -5.02
CA TRP A 52 7.76 4.75 -4.46
C TRP A 52 6.34 4.73 -3.88
N ARG A 53 6.25 4.65 -2.55
CA ARG A 53 4.97 4.70 -1.83
C ARG A 53 4.88 6.02 -1.11
N PRO A 54 3.93 6.91 -1.47
CA PRO A 54 3.72 8.17 -0.76
C PRO A 54 3.56 7.87 0.73
N PRO A 55 4.49 8.31 1.58
CA PRO A 55 4.45 7.92 2.98
C PRO A 55 3.25 8.57 3.67
N LEU A 56 2.73 7.90 4.70
CA LEU A 56 1.87 8.53 5.70
C LEU A 56 2.73 9.57 6.45
N SER A 57 2.82 10.78 5.93
CA SER A 57 3.79 11.81 6.36
C SER A 57 3.72 12.10 7.85
N SER A 58 2.50 12.14 8.41
CA SER A 58 2.26 12.31 9.84
C SER A 58 2.83 11.16 10.66
N LEU A 59 2.57 9.92 10.27
CA LEU A 59 3.08 8.73 10.95
C LEU A 59 4.60 8.62 10.83
N LYS A 60 5.15 8.95 9.65
CA LYS A 60 6.60 9.04 9.44
C LYS A 60 7.24 10.04 10.41
N LYS A 61 6.68 11.25 10.52
CA LYS A 61 7.15 12.25 11.49
C LYS A 61 7.07 11.73 12.93
N ALA A 62 5.94 11.15 13.32
CA ALA A 62 5.75 10.60 14.66
C ALA A 62 6.81 9.53 15.02
N ARG A 63 7.13 8.61 14.10
CA ARG A 63 8.18 7.59 14.34
C ARG A 63 9.59 8.17 14.38
N LEU A 64 9.87 9.20 13.57
CA LEU A 64 11.16 9.88 13.61
C LEU A 64 11.38 10.68 14.89
N ASP A 65 10.30 11.21 15.49
CA ASP A 65 10.36 11.96 16.74
C ASP A 65 10.46 11.04 17.96
N ALA A 66 9.77 9.90 17.95
CA ALA A 66 9.82 8.88 18.99
C ALA A 66 11.08 8.00 18.87
N VAL A 67 12.26 8.63 18.85
CA VAL A 67 13.56 7.96 18.63
C VAL A 67 13.82 6.87 19.67
N GLU A 68 13.40 7.07 20.92
CA GLU A 68 13.59 6.10 22.01
C GLU A 68 12.92 4.74 21.73
N PHE A 69 11.85 4.72 20.94
CA PHE A 69 11.12 3.49 20.60
C PHE A 69 11.49 2.92 19.24
N TYR A 70 11.73 3.80 18.27
CA TYR A 70 11.88 3.40 16.87
C TYR A 70 13.32 3.42 16.38
N GLU A 71 14.26 4.02 17.12
CA GLU A 71 15.67 4.13 16.73
C GLU A 71 15.86 4.72 15.32
N LYS A 72 15.00 5.68 14.95
CA LYS A 72 14.91 6.27 13.59
C LYS A 72 14.58 5.26 12.47
N LYS A 73 14.06 4.08 12.81
CA LYS A 73 13.54 3.09 11.86
C LYS A 73 12.05 3.29 11.64
N LEU A 74 11.64 3.35 10.38
CA LEU A 74 10.25 3.58 9.99
C LEU A 74 9.48 2.28 9.79
N GLY A 75 10.18 1.14 9.61
CA GLY A 75 9.58 -0.17 9.39
C GLY A 75 8.96 -0.36 8.00
N VAL A 76 8.51 -1.59 7.70
CA VAL A 76 8.14 -2.03 6.33
C VAL A 76 7.08 -1.15 5.63
N LEU A 77 6.21 -0.50 6.40
CA LEU A 77 5.12 0.33 5.88
C LEU A 77 5.61 1.70 5.37
N LEU A 78 6.62 2.28 6.01
CA LEU A 78 7.00 3.69 5.82
C LEU A 78 8.40 3.89 5.23
N GLU A 79 9.25 2.86 5.28
CA GLU A 79 10.51 2.85 4.52
C GLU A 79 10.22 2.76 3.01
N ASN A 80 11.12 3.30 2.20
CA ASN A 80 11.18 3.14 0.73
C ASN A 80 12.63 2.77 0.33
N GLY A 81 12.88 2.44 -0.94
CA GLY A 81 14.24 2.14 -1.42
C GLY A 81 14.91 0.96 -0.72
N GLU A 82 16.22 1.09 -0.53
CA GLU A 82 17.07 0.03 0.02
C GLU A 82 16.66 -0.37 1.44
N GLU A 83 16.30 0.59 2.30
CA GLU A 83 15.87 0.28 3.67
C GLU A 83 14.55 -0.51 3.68
N TRP A 84 13.62 -0.17 2.78
CA TRP A 84 12.41 -0.98 2.61
C TRP A 84 12.74 -2.40 2.16
N LYS A 85 13.59 -2.54 1.14
CA LYS A 85 14.01 -3.85 0.60
C LYS A 85 14.68 -4.69 1.69
N ARG A 86 15.53 -4.07 2.52
CA ARG A 86 16.20 -4.70 3.67
C ARG A 86 15.20 -5.19 4.72
N VAL A 87 14.22 -4.38 5.11
CA VAL A 87 13.23 -4.78 6.13
C VAL A 87 12.26 -5.81 5.56
N ARG A 88 11.72 -5.59 4.35
CA ARG A 88 10.75 -6.46 3.67
C ARG A 88 11.31 -7.86 3.46
N SER A 89 12.55 -7.99 2.97
CA SER A 89 13.17 -9.30 2.73
C SER A 89 13.31 -10.14 4.00
N ARG A 90 13.61 -9.51 5.15
CA ARG A 90 13.75 -10.20 6.44
C ARG A 90 12.42 -10.71 7.00
N VAL A 91 11.34 -9.96 6.82
CA VAL A 91 10.01 -10.34 7.36
C VAL A 91 9.18 -11.19 6.40
N GLN A 92 9.48 -11.16 5.10
CA GLN A 92 8.69 -11.88 4.08
C GLN A 92 8.63 -13.38 4.35
N THR A 93 9.77 -14.02 4.63
CA THR A 93 9.82 -15.47 4.85
C THR A 93 8.98 -15.93 6.04
N PRO A 94 9.16 -15.37 7.26
CA PRO A 94 8.37 -15.79 8.40
C PRO A 94 6.87 -15.45 8.27
N MET A 95 6.52 -14.33 7.62
CA MET A 95 5.13 -13.85 7.59
C MET A 95 4.31 -14.34 6.39
N MET A 96 4.93 -14.49 5.21
CA MET A 96 4.20 -14.65 3.94
C MET A 96 4.34 -16.05 3.33
N LYS A 97 5.14 -16.95 3.92
CA LYS A 97 5.20 -18.33 3.44
C LYS A 97 3.84 -19.01 3.65
N PRO A 98 3.27 -19.67 2.63
CA PRO A 98 1.96 -20.31 2.75
C PRO A 98 1.84 -21.20 3.98
N LYS A 99 2.86 -22.05 4.25
CA LYS A 99 2.92 -22.92 5.44
C LYS A 99 2.72 -22.16 6.76
N ASN A 100 3.34 -20.99 6.89
CA ASN A 100 3.26 -20.18 8.10
C ASN A 100 1.90 -19.48 8.20
N VAL A 101 1.36 -18.98 7.09
CA VAL A 101 0.02 -18.38 7.08
C VAL A 101 -1.04 -19.44 7.41
N THR A 102 -0.96 -20.62 6.80
CA THR A 102 -1.93 -21.70 6.99
C THR A 102 -1.96 -22.24 8.43
N SER A 103 -0.85 -22.17 9.17
CA SER A 103 -0.85 -22.63 10.56
C SER A 103 -1.70 -21.77 11.50
N TYR A 104 -1.99 -20.51 11.11
CA TYR A 104 -2.86 -19.63 11.89
C TYR A 104 -4.35 -19.75 11.53
N LEU A 105 -4.70 -20.41 10.42
CA LEU A 105 -6.07 -20.47 9.94
C LEU A 105 -7.06 -21.08 10.95
N PRO A 106 -6.77 -22.19 11.65
CA PRO A 106 -7.71 -22.73 12.63
C PRO A 106 -8.02 -21.73 13.76
N GLN A 107 -7.01 -21.03 14.26
CA GLN A 107 -7.18 -20.03 15.32
C GLN A 107 -7.97 -18.81 14.83
N MET A 108 -7.76 -18.38 13.58
CA MET A 108 -8.54 -17.30 13.00
C MET A 108 -10.00 -17.69 12.76
N ASP A 109 -10.26 -18.96 12.42
CA ASP A 109 -11.61 -19.49 12.24
C ASP A 109 -12.38 -19.55 13.57
N GLU A 110 -11.73 -20.05 14.63
CA GLU A 110 -12.31 -20.02 15.99
C GLU A 110 -12.72 -18.61 16.40
N VAL A 111 -11.82 -17.63 16.27
CA VAL A 111 -12.14 -16.23 16.58
C VAL A 111 -13.27 -15.71 15.69
N ALA A 112 -13.28 -16.06 14.40
CA ALA A 112 -14.35 -15.62 13.50
C ALA A 112 -15.72 -16.19 13.90
N LEU A 113 -15.77 -17.44 14.39
CA LEU A 113 -16.99 -18.06 14.92
C LEU A 113 -17.44 -17.37 16.21
N ASP A 114 -16.52 -17.01 17.10
CA ASP A 114 -16.85 -16.27 18.33
C ASP A 114 -17.54 -14.91 18.06
N PHE A 115 -17.27 -14.27 16.90
CA PHE A 115 -17.92 -13.02 16.49
C PHE A 115 -19.32 -13.22 15.90
N LEU A 116 -19.70 -14.45 15.56
CA LEU A 116 -21.02 -14.79 15.00
C LEU A 116 -22.05 -15.17 16.07
N ASP A 117 -21.59 -15.55 17.26
CA ASP A 117 -22.41 -15.82 18.44
C ASP A 117 -22.85 -14.53 19.15
#